data_AF-A0AAD9V5G1-F1
#
_entry.id   AF-A0AAD9V5G1-F1
#
_cell.length_a   1.000
_cell.length_b   1.000
_cell.length_c   1.000
_cell.angle_alpha   90.00
_cell.angle_beta   90.00
_cell.angle_gamma   90.00
#
_symmetry.space_group_name_H-M   'P 1'
#
loop_
_entity.id
_entity.type
_entity.pdbx_description
1 polymer ?
#
loop_
_entity_poly.entity_id
_entity_poly.type
_entity_poly.pdbx_seq_one_letter_code
_entity_poly.pdbx_strand_id
1 'polypeptide(L)'
;KTRIQLLEEARAGECASGCHGNWQTRAAQLSGRQGIMKGEFCNAIYTALAKGRGKYQNVYIHGPTNCAFCNPATGSFAWIGAEDAEIIYLNDFRWHPKIIARADLQLALEGDTVHLPAPKNLSSHDVELQRDTPFFATSDAPIVLVKGGSIDHTNTELMNVRWRFFHFWRQIPVDEQQELVPC
;
A
#
# COMPACT_ATOMS: atom_id res chain seq x y z
N LYS A 1 -17.32 -6.10 -11.67
CA LYS A 1 -16.06 -6.61 -12.28
C LYS A 1 -15.09 -6.90 -11.16
N THR A 2 -14.26 -7.93 -11.26
CA THR A 2 -13.22 -8.17 -10.25
C THR A 2 -12.06 -7.20 -10.43
N ARG A 3 -11.26 -6.98 -9.38
CA ARG A 3 -10.05 -6.15 -9.43
C ARG A 3 -9.07 -6.61 -10.52
N ILE A 4 -8.97 -7.92 -10.75
CA ILE A 4 -8.18 -8.50 -11.86
C ILE A 4 -8.80 -8.17 -13.22
N GLN A 5 -10.13 -8.24 -13.37
CA GLN A 5 -10.78 -7.82 -14.61
C GLN A 5 -10.55 -6.34 -14.91
N LEU A 6 -10.63 -5.47 -13.88
CA LEU A 6 -10.32 -4.05 -14.02
C LEU A 6 -8.86 -3.83 -14.46
N LEU A 7 -7.91 -4.58 -13.88
CA LEU A 7 -6.51 -4.51 -14.28
C LEU A 7 -6.29 -4.98 -15.73
N GLU A 8 -6.95 -6.07 -16.13
CA GLU A 8 -6.86 -6.61 -17.49
C GLU A 8 -7.49 -5.68 -18.53
N GLU A 9 -8.60 -5.03 -18.20
CA GLU A 9 -9.23 -3.99 -19.02
C GLU A 9 -8.31 -2.77 -19.15
N ALA A 10 -7.72 -2.29 -18.05
CA ALA A 10 -6.75 -1.19 -18.08
C ALA A 10 -5.52 -1.54 -18.92
N ARG A 11 -5.05 -2.79 -18.84
CA ARG A 11 -3.93 -3.29 -19.66
C ARG A 11 -4.26 -3.32 -21.16
N ALA A 12 -5.51 -3.61 -21.52
CA ALA A 12 -5.95 -3.65 -22.91
C ALA A 12 -6.31 -2.25 -23.47
N GLY A 13 -6.46 -1.26 -22.59
CA GLY A 13 -6.74 0.12 -22.95
C GLY A 13 -5.56 0.82 -23.66
N GLU A 14 -5.86 1.95 -24.28
CA GLU A 14 -4.83 2.82 -24.85
C GLU A 14 -4.08 3.55 -23.74
N CYS A 15 -2.76 3.66 -23.89
CA CYS A 15 -1.95 4.48 -22.99
C CYS A 15 -2.35 5.96 -23.13
N ALA A 16 -2.30 6.71 -22.03
CA ALA A 16 -2.39 8.17 -22.08
C ALA A 16 -1.41 8.77 -23.12
N SER A 17 -1.83 9.84 -23.81
CA SER A 17 -0.98 10.51 -24.80
C SER A 17 0.35 10.93 -24.17
N GLY A 18 1.47 10.52 -24.79
CA GLY A 18 2.82 10.78 -24.28
C GLY A 18 3.36 9.74 -23.29
N CYS A 19 2.57 8.76 -22.85
CA CYS A 19 3.07 7.67 -22.01
C CYS A 19 3.99 6.72 -22.78
N HIS A 20 3.61 6.32 -23.99
CA HIS A 20 4.37 5.40 -24.87
C HIS A 20 4.85 4.10 -24.19
N GLY A 21 4.15 3.63 -23.15
CA GLY A 21 4.55 2.46 -22.37
C GLY A 21 5.79 2.68 -21.47
N ASN A 22 6.24 3.91 -21.30
CA ASN A 22 7.44 4.24 -20.51
C ASN A 22 7.34 3.74 -19.07
N TRP A 23 6.15 3.71 -18.48
CA TRP A 23 5.94 3.17 -17.13
C TRP A 23 6.43 1.74 -16.96
N GLN A 24 6.15 0.86 -17.92
CA GLN A 24 6.56 -0.54 -17.82
C GLN A 24 8.09 -0.67 -17.87
N THR A 25 8.72 0.10 -18.77
CA THR A 25 10.18 0.14 -18.92
C THR A 25 10.84 0.68 -17.65
N ARG A 26 10.33 1.78 -17.10
CA ARG A 26 10.86 2.40 -15.87
C ARG A 26 10.61 1.53 -14.63
N ALA A 27 9.46 0.88 -14.52
CA ALA A 27 9.19 -0.07 -13.46
C ALA A 27 10.17 -1.25 -13.51
N ALA A 28 10.46 -1.79 -14.69
CA ALA A 28 11.44 -2.88 -14.85
C ALA A 28 12.87 -2.43 -14.46
N GLN A 29 13.28 -1.23 -14.88
CA GLN A 29 14.57 -0.64 -14.48
C GLN A 29 14.65 -0.44 -12.96
N LEU A 30 13.58 0.07 -12.35
CA LEU A 30 13.49 0.27 -10.91
C LEU A 30 13.60 -1.05 -10.15
N SER A 31 12.83 -2.07 -10.53
CA SER A 31 12.93 -3.40 -9.91
C SER A 31 14.34 -3.98 -10.05
N GLY A 32 14.96 -3.86 -11.23
CA GLY A 32 16.34 -4.30 -11.46
C GLY A 32 17.35 -3.56 -10.58
N ARG A 33 17.19 -2.24 -10.43
CA ARG A 33 18.04 -1.41 -9.54
C ARG A 33 17.97 -1.89 -8.09
N GLN A 34 16.78 -2.23 -7.61
CA GLN A 34 16.60 -2.67 -6.22
C GLN A 34 17.02 -4.14 -5.98
N GLY A 35 17.26 -4.91 -7.04
CA GLY A 35 17.47 -6.36 -6.93
C GLY A 35 16.18 -7.12 -6.62
N ILE A 36 15.03 -6.54 -6.93
CA ILE A 36 13.72 -7.17 -6.71
C ILE A 36 13.36 -8.00 -7.94
N MET A 37 13.06 -9.28 -7.74
CA MET A 37 12.61 -10.14 -8.83
C MET A 37 11.23 -9.71 -9.30
N LYS A 38 11.13 -9.28 -10.56
CA LYS A 38 9.87 -8.83 -11.18
C LYS A 38 8.73 -9.82 -10.95
N GLY A 39 9.00 -11.13 -11.10
CA GLY A 39 8.00 -12.17 -10.90
C GLY A 39 7.43 -12.21 -9.48
N GLU A 40 8.28 -12.04 -8.46
CA GLU A 40 7.85 -12.02 -7.07
C GLU A 40 7.00 -10.79 -6.75
N PHE A 41 7.42 -9.62 -7.21
CA PHE A 41 6.67 -8.39 -7.03
C PHE A 41 5.31 -8.46 -7.73
N CYS A 42 5.28 -8.84 -9.02
CA CYS A 42 4.03 -9.00 -9.77
C CYS A 42 3.11 -10.04 -9.13
N ASN A 43 3.64 -11.16 -8.64
CA ASN A 43 2.84 -12.18 -7.94
C ASN A 43 2.26 -11.67 -6.62
N ALA A 44 3.01 -10.85 -5.88
CA ALA A 44 2.51 -10.22 -4.66
C ALA A 44 1.34 -9.25 -4.96
N ILE A 45 1.51 -8.37 -5.96
CA ILE A 45 0.43 -7.47 -6.42
C ILE A 45 -0.78 -8.28 -6.89
N TYR A 46 -0.59 -9.28 -7.75
CA TYR A 46 -1.67 -10.11 -8.26
C TYR A 46 -2.40 -10.87 -7.14
N THR A 47 -1.65 -11.43 -6.19
CA THR A 47 -2.22 -12.12 -5.03
C THR A 47 -3.06 -11.17 -4.19
N ALA A 48 -2.58 -9.96 -3.92
CA ALA A 48 -3.33 -8.93 -3.20
C ALA A 48 -4.63 -8.58 -3.94
N LEU A 49 -4.55 -8.35 -5.26
CA LEU A 49 -5.70 -8.00 -6.10
C LEU A 49 -6.71 -9.15 -6.28
N ALA A 50 -6.26 -10.41 -6.21
CA ALA A 50 -7.13 -11.58 -6.40
C ALA A 50 -7.74 -12.10 -5.10
N LYS A 51 -7.00 -12.05 -3.99
CA LYS A 51 -7.38 -12.66 -2.71
C LYS A 51 -7.73 -11.66 -1.62
N GLY A 52 -7.31 -10.40 -1.81
CA GLY A 52 -7.61 -9.33 -0.87
C GLY A 52 -6.70 -9.30 0.35
N ARG A 53 -7.35 -9.15 1.51
CA ARG A 53 -6.72 -9.01 2.82
C ARG A 53 -6.40 -10.39 3.40
N GLY A 54 -5.27 -10.50 4.07
CA GLY A 54 -4.86 -11.75 4.72
C GLY A 54 -3.38 -11.79 5.03
N LYS A 55 -2.96 -12.85 5.74
CA LYS A 55 -1.55 -13.08 6.06
C LYS A 55 -0.72 -13.21 4.78
N TYR A 56 0.35 -12.43 4.70
CA TYR A 56 1.22 -12.35 3.53
C TYR A 56 0.48 -12.01 2.22
N GLN A 57 -0.58 -11.20 2.28
CA GLN A 57 -1.33 -10.79 1.08
C GLN A 57 -1.26 -9.28 0.83
N ASN A 58 -1.15 -8.47 1.87
CA ASN A 58 -0.95 -7.03 1.73
C ASN A 58 0.49 -6.73 1.32
N VAL A 59 0.73 -5.59 0.65
CA VAL A 59 2.05 -5.24 0.11
C VAL A 59 2.58 -3.99 0.80
N TYR A 60 3.81 -4.06 1.29
CA TYR A 60 4.48 -2.95 1.97
C TYR A 60 5.81 -2.67 1.29
N ILE A 61 5.94 -1.48 0.72
CA ILE A 61 7.18 -1.01 0.12
C ILE A 61 7.83 -0.08 1.13
N HIS A 62 9.11 -0.29 1.44
CA HIS A 62 9.82 0.63 2.32
C HIS A 62 11.21 0.95 1.80
N GLY A 63 11.73 2.10 2.20
CA GLY A 63 13.06 2.55 1.83
C GLY A 63 13.17 4.08 1.87
N PRO A 64 14.39 4.63 1.79
CA PRO A 64 14.59 6.07 1.89
C PRO A 64 13.84 6.84 0.79
N THR A 65 13.65 8.15 0.99
CA THR A 65 13.01 9.03 0.00
C THR A 65 13.70 8.90 -1.36
N ASN A 66 12.95 9.08 -2.46
CA ASN A 66 13.44 8.95 -3.84
C ASN A 66 13.83 7.51 -4.25
N CYS A 67 13.29 6.51 -3.55
CA CYS A 67 13.39 5.11 -3.95
C CYS A 67 12.16 4.58 -4.71
N ALA A 68 11.01 5.27 -4.65
CA ALA A 68 9.74 4.82 -5.22
C ALA A 68 8.89 6.02 -5.72
N PHE A 69 7.71 5.73 -6.26
CA PHE A 69 6.72 6.73 -6.68
C PHE A 69 6.25 7.59 -5.49
N CYS A 70 6.22 8.92 -5.66
CA CYS A 70 5.76 9.87 -4.64
C CYS A 70 4.35 10.39 -5.00
N ASN A 71 3.48 10.60 -4.01
CA ASN A 71 2.35 11.53 -4.13
C ASN A 71 1.77 11.95 -2.74
N PRO A 72 0.85 12.93 -2.64
CA PRO A 72 0.42 13.55 -1.39
C PRO A 72 -0.88 12.96 -0.82
N ALA A 73 -1.05 13.06 0.50
CA ALA A 73 -2.22 13.74 1.10
C ALA A 73 -2.15 13.68 2.64
N THR A 74 -2.07 14.86 3.26
CA THR A 74 -2.31 15.08 4.69
C THR A 74 -3.78 15.50 4.86
N GLY A 75 -4.58 14.72 5.58
CA GLY A 75 -5.99 15.05 5.85
C GLY A 75 -6.52 14.35 7.10
N SER A 76 -7.40 15.04 7.83
CA SER A 76 -7.88 14.67 9.17
C SER A 76 -8.94 13.56 9.22
N PHE A 77 -9.26 12.92 8.09
CA PHE A 77 -10.30 11.88 7.97
C PHE A 77 -9.85 10.77 7.01
N ALA A 78 -8.78 10.07 7.39
CA ALA A 78 -8.02 9.20 6.48
C ALA A 78 -8.76 7.95 5.96
N TRP A 79 -9.89 7.56 6.56
CA TRP A 79 -10.59 6.31 6.26
C TRP A 79 -11.94 6.47 5.57
N ILE A 80 -12.44 7.71 5.40
CA ILE A 80 -13.73 7.93 4.75
C ILE A 80 -13.65 7.52 3.28
N GLY A 81 -14.58 6.68 2.84
CA GLY A 81 -14.61 6.12 1.48
C GLY A 81 -13.77 4.86 1.32
N ALA A 82 -13.08 4.40 2.36
CA ALA A 82 -12.34 3.13 2.32
C ALA A 82 -13.27 1.91 2.24
N GLU A 83 -14.51 2.04 2.74
CA GLU A 83 -15.57 1.03 2.67
C GLU A 83 -15.96 0.66 1.22
N ASP A 84 -15.83 1.63 0.30
CA ASP A 84 -16.20 1.48 -1.10
C ASP A 84 -15.01 1.38 -2.05
N ALA A 85 -13.79 1.50 -1.53
CA ALA A 85 -12.58 1.50 -2.34
C ALA A 85 -12.23 0.10 -2.89
N GLU A 86 -11.73 0.06 -4.12
CA GLU A 86 -11.20 -1.16 -4.76
C GLU A 86 -9.85 -1.58 -4.17
N ILE A 87 -9.05 -0.61 -3.70
CA ILE A 87 -7.78 -0.82 -3.00
C ILE A 87 -7.62 0.23 -1.90
N ILE A 88 -6.89 -0.10 -0.85
CA ILE A 88 -6.45 0.88 0.16
C ILE A 88 -4.95 1.11 -0.01
N TYR A 89 -4.57 2.35 -0.27
CA TYR A 89 -3.17 2.77 -0.43
C TYR A 89 -2.75 3.68 0.72
N LEU A 90 -1.91 3.16 1.61
CA LEU A 90 -1.36 3.87 2.77
C LEU A 90 -0.02 4.50 2.37
N ASN A 91 -0.07 5.75 1.92
CA ASN A 91 1.10 6.47 1.46
C ASN A 91 1.90 7.09 2.61
N ASP A 92 3.22 6.90 2.60
CA ASP A 92 4.14 7.35 3.68
C ASP A 92 3.62 6.99 5.08
N PHE A 93 3.18 5.74 5.21
CA PHE A 93 2.46 5.27 6.36
C PHE A 93 3.38 5.14 7.57
N ARG A 94 2.97 5.80 8.65
CA ARG A 94 3.55 5.65 9.98
C ARG A 94 2.40 5.36 10.93
N TRP A 95 2.41 4.15 11.51
CA TRP A 95 1.36 3.78 12.43
C TRP A 95 1.36 4.71 13.65
N HIS A 96 0.18 5.22 14.00
CA HIS A 96 -0.03 6.00 15.20
C HIS A 96 -1.40 5.64 15.78
N PRO A 97 -1.54 5.47 17.12
CA PRO A 97 -2.80 5.04 17.74
C PRO A 97 -3.97 6.04 17.53
N LYS A 98 -3.68 7.30 17.19
CA LYS A 98 -4.70 8.30 16.82
C LYS A 98 -5.28 8.11 15.40
N ILE A 99 -4.60 7.37 14.53
CA ILE A 99 -5.06 7.09 13.16
C ILE A 99 -5.95 5.83 13.16
N ILE A 100 -5.47 4.79 13.82
CA ILE A 100 -6.14 3.49 13.97
C ILE A 100 -5.49 2.74 15.15
N ALA A 101 -6.30 2.09 15.99
CA ALA A 101 -5.75 1.25 17.03
C ALA A 101 -4.96 0.07 16.42
N ARG A 102 -3.94 -0.41 17.12
CA ARG A 102 -3.06 -1.48 16.59
C ARG A 102 -3.84 -2.75 16.27
N ALA A 103 -4.76 -3.13 17.16
CA ALA A 103 -5.62 -4.30 17.02
C ALA A 103 -6.56 -4.15 15.81
N ASP A 104 -7.18 -2.98 15.64
CA ASP A 104 -8.05 -2.70 14.51
C ASP A 104 -7.31 -2.76 13.17
N LEU A 105 -6.09 -2.22 13.11
CA LEU A 105 -5.25 -2.36 11.91
C LEU A 105 -4.89 -3.82 11.63
N GLN A 106 -4.63 -4.60 12.69
CA GLN A 106 -4.29 -6.02 12.57
C GLN A 106 -5.46 -6.84 12.00
N LEU A 107 -6.66 -6.61 12.53
CA LEU A 107 -7.92 -7.21 12.05
C LEU A 107 -8.21 -6.78 10.61
N ALA A 108 -8.05 -5.47 10.33
CA ALA A 108 -8.23 -4.93 9.00
C ALA A 108 -7.33 -5.67 8.00
N LEU A 109 -6.04 -5.79 8.27
CA LEU A 109 -5.11 -6.47 7.36
C LEU A 109 -5.34 -7.98 7.23
N GLU A 110 -5.99 -8.63 8.19
CA GLU A 110 -6.33 -10.05 8.14
C GLU A 110 -7.57 -10.37 7.32
N GLY A 111 -8.38 -9.36 6.99
CA GLY A 111 -9.66 -9.55 6.32
C GLY A 111 -10.85 -9.60 7.27
N ASP A 112 -10.64 -9.37 8.56
CA ASP A 112 -11.73 -9.27 9.52
C ASP A 112 -12.48 -7.94 9.35
N THR A 113 -13.72 -7.93 9.81
CA THR A 113 -14.56 -6.73 9.82
C THR A 113 -14.10 -5.78 10.93
N VAL A 114 -13.88 -4.52 10.58
CA VAL A 114 -13.43 -3.48 11.50
C VAL A 114 -14.31 -2.25 11.36
N HIS A 115 -14.68 -1.68 12.51
CA HIS A 115 -15.44 -0.44 12.60
C HIS A 115 -14.49 0.69 12.99
N LEU A 116 -14.28 1.62 12.07
CA LEU A 116 -13.40 2.77 12.27
C LEU A 116 -14.25 4.01 12.57
N PRO A 117 -13.88 4.82 13.57
CA PRO A 117 -14.68 5.96 13.96
C PRO A 117 -14.79 6.98 12.83
N ALA A 118 -16.02 7.36 12.49
CA ALA A 118 -16.30 8.41 11.52
C ALA A 118 -16.75 9.71 12.23
N PRO A 119 -16.50 10.90 11.66
CA PRO A 119 -17.00 12.15 12.20
C PRO A 119 -18.53 12.16 12.14
N LYS A 120 -19.19 12.31 13.29
CA LYS A 120 -20.67 12.28 13.40
C LYS A 120 -21.39 13.38 12.59
N ASN A 121 -20.66 14.43 12.22
CA ASN A 121 -21.16 15.52 11.37
C ASN A 121 -21.07 15.21 9.87
N LEU A 122 -20.33 14.16 9.48
CA LEU A 122 -20.09 13.78 8.09
C LEU A 122 -20.67 12.39 7.76
N SER A 123 -20.77 11.50 8.75
CA SER A 123 -21.37 10.17 8.61
C SER A 123 -22.29 9.85 9.78
N SER A 124 -23.40 9.16 9.48
CA SER A 124 -24.33 8.60 10.49
C SER A 124 -23.84 7.27 11.07
N HIS A 125 -22.80 6.66 10.47
CA HIS A 125 -22.27 5.36 10.83
C HIS A 125 -20.74 5.36 10.86
N ASP A 126 -20.16 4.46 11.66
CA ASP A 126 -18.73 4.17 11.59
C ASP A 126 -18.37 3.56 10.23
N VAL A 127 -17.12 3.79 9.78
CA VAL A 127 -16.62 3.20 8.53
C VAL A 127 -16.39 1.72 8.75
N GLU A 128 -17.02 0.88 7.93
CA GLU A 128 -16.94 -0.57 8.07
C GLU A 128 -16.13 -1.21 6.93
N LEU A 129 -15.00 -1.83 7.28
CA LEU A 129 -14.15 -2.54 6.32
C LEU A 129 -14.57 -4.01 6.21
N GLN A 130 -15.65 -4.27 5.46
CA GLN A 130 -16.16 -5.63 5.23
C GLN A 130 -15.54 -6.32 4.00
N ARG A 131 -15.19 -5.54 2.95
CA ARG A 131 -14.73 -6.08 1.67
C ARG A 131 -13.33 -6.68 1.78
N ASP A 132 -12.96 -7.52 0.83
CA ASP A 132 -11.61 -8.08 0.71
C ASP A 132 -10.62 -7.03 0.12
N THR A 133 -10.83 -5.75 0.38
CA THR A 133 -10.06 -4.64 -0.18
C THR A 133 -8.58 -4.71 0.24
N PRO A 134 -7.63 -4.93 -0.67
CA PRO A 134 -6.24 -5.18 -0.33
C PRO A 134 -5.56 -3.90 0.12
N PHE A 135 -4.58 -4.05 1.01
CA PHE A 135 -3.74 -2.95 1.43
C PHE A 135 -2.40 -2.93 0.69
N PHE A 136 -2.05 -1.74 0.24
CA PHE A 136 -0.75 -1.37 -0.26
C PHE A 136 -0.22 -0.24 0.62
N ALA A 137 1.07 -0.26 0.97
CA ALA A 137 1.65 0.77 1.81
C ALA A 137 3.05 1.15 1.33
N THR A 138 3.41 2.42 1.53
CA THR A 138 4.77 2.95 1.35
C THR A 138 5.25 3.59 2.65
N SER A 139 6.55 3.54 2.94
CA SER A 139 7.13 4.21 4.12
C SER A 139 8.65 4.32 4.00
N ASP A 140 9.29 5.12 4.85
CA ASP A 140 10.73 5.16 4.99
C ASP A 140 11.30 3.90 5.68
N ALA A 141 10.52 3.28 6.55
CA ALA A 141 10.91 2.12 7.34
C ALA A 141 9.78 1.08 7.52
N PRO A 142 10.11 -0.16 7.93
CA PRO A 142 9.09 -1.14 8.34
C PRO A 142 8.27 -0.65 9.55
N ILE A 143 7.03 -1.15 9.67
CA ILE A 143 6.17 -0.81 10.81
C ILE A 143 6.65 -1.54 12.06
N VAL A 144 7.18 -0.80 13.04
CA VAL A 144 7.55 -1.32 14.35
C VAL A 144 6.66 -0.78 15.46
N LEU A 145 6.45 -1.56 16.52
CA LEU A 145 5.83 -1.07 17.75
C LEU A 145 6.92 -0.78 18.78
N VAL A 146 6.99 0.46 19.26
CA VAL A 146 7.91 0.87 20.34
C VAL A 146 7.11 1.04 21.63
N LYS A 147 7.50 0.33 22.69
CA LYS A 147 6.89 0.40 24.01
C LYS A 147 7.99 0.56 25.06
N GLY A 148 7.89 1.60 25.89
CA GLY A 148 8.88 1.87 26.95
C GLY A 148 10.30 2.15 26.42
N GLY A 149 10.44 2.65 25.19
CA GLY A 149 11.74 2.93 24.56
C GLY A 149 12.39 1.73 23.87
N SER A 150 11.78 0.54 23.94
CA SER A 150 12.24 -0.68 23.25
C SER A 150 11.25 -1.15 22.19
N ILE A 151 11.72 -1.87 21.18
CA ILE A 151 10.85 -2.53 20.19
C ILE A 151 10.13 -3.69 20.87
N ASP A 152 8.81 -3.70 20.76
CA ASP A 152 7.98 -4.85 21.10
C ASP A 152 8.02 -5.83 19.92
N HIS A 153 8.97 -6.78 19.98
CA HIS A 153 9.20 -7.74 18.90
C HIS A 153 7.97 -8.62 18.63
N THR A 154 7.26 -9.06 19.65
CA THR A 154 6.10 -9.96 19.50
C THR A 154 4.97 -9.27 18.75
N ASN A 155 4.58 -8.06 19.17
CA ASN A 155 3.51 -7.32 18.49
C ASN A 155 3.95 -6.75 17.13
N THR A 156 5.25 -6.53 16.94
CA THR A 156 5.81 -6.18 15.63
C THR A 156 5.70 -7.35 14.66
N GLU A 157 6.09 -8.56 15.06
CA GLU A 157 6.00 -9.73 14.19
C GLU A 157 4.58 -10.14 13.87
N LEU A 158 3.66 -10.00 14.82
CA LEU A 158 2.25 -10.16 14.53
C LEU A 158 1.80 -9.21 13.42
N MET A 159 2.26 -7.96 13.39
CA MET A 159 1.93 -7.09 12.26
C MET A 159 2.63 -7.52 10.96
N ASN A 160 3.92 -7.89 11.04
CA ASN A 160 4.74 -8.20 9.86
C ASN A 160 4.20 -9.35 9.03
N VAL A 161 3.67 -10.41 9.65
CA VAL A 161 3.13 -11.57 8.91
C VAL A 161 1.90 -11.25 8.06
N ARG A 162 1.34 -10.03 8.16
CA ARG A 162 0.24 -9.55 7.32
C ARG A 162 0.72 -8.84 6.06
N TRP A 163 2.01 -8.55 5.97
CA TRP A 163 2.62 -7.82 4.86
C TRP A 163 3.59 -8.70 4.06
N ARG A 164 3.71 -8.41 2.78
CA ARG A 164 4.86 -8.75 1.94
C ARG A 164 5.71 -7.50 1.82
N PHE A 165 6.90 -7.51 2.43
CA PHE A 165 7.81 -6.39 2.41
C PHE A 165 8.68 -6.40 1.16
N PHE A 166 8.81 -5.23 0.53
CA PHE A 166 9.79 -4.98 -0.53
C PHE A 166 10.66 -3.79 -0.12
N HIS A 167 11.96 -4.03 0.04
CA HIS A 167 12.92 -3.01 0.43
C HIS A 167 13.53 -2.34 -0.80
N PHE A 168 13.20 -1.08 -1.02
CA PHE A 168 13.76 -0.25 -2.08
C PHE A 168 14.88 0.60 -1.46
N TRP A 169 16.10 0.07 -1.45
CA TRP A 169 17.22 0.66 -0.71
C TRP A 169 18.12 1.56 -1.57
N ARG A 170 18.07 1.44 -2.90
CA ARG A 170 18.87 2.27 -3.82
C ARG A 170 18.08 3.50 -4.24
N GLN A 171 18.50 4.66 -3.78
CA GLN A 171 17.94 5.95 -4.22
C GLN A 171 18.25 6.21 -5.69
N ILE A 172 17.36 6.93 -6.36
CA ILE A 172 17.57 7.47 -7.70
C ILE A 172 18.21 8.87 -7.57
N PRO A 173 19.44 9.06 -8.08
CA PRO A 173 20.09 10.37 -8.17
C PRO A 173 19.17 11.41 -8.82
N VAL A 174 19.26 12.65 -8.37
CA VAL A 174 18.36 13.73 -8.82
C VAL A 174 18.44 13.93 -10.33
N ASP A 175 19.62 13.79 -10.91
CA ASP A 175 19.89 13.88 -12.34
C ASP A 175 19.31 12.70 -13.16
N GLU A 176 19.01 11.57 -12.51
CA GLU A 176 18.37 10.40 -13.12
C GLU A 176 16.85 10.37 -12.89
N GLN A 177 16.30 11.26 -12.06
CA GLN A 177 14.87 11.31 -11.76
C GLN A 177 14.08 11.83 -12.98
N GLN A 178 12.91 11.23 -13.21
CA GLN A 178 12.07 11.56 -14.35
C GLN A 178 10.62 11.66 -13.90
N GLU A 179 9.94 12.71 -14.38
CA GLU A 179 8.48 12.79 -14.30
C GLU A 179 7.88 11.93 -15.41
N LEU A 180 6.96 11.05 -15.03
CA LEU A 180 6.24 10.17 -15.94
C LEU A 180 4.79 10.60 -16.03
N VAL A 181 4.28 10.76 -17.26
CA VAL A 181 2.85 11.00 -17.52
C VAL A 181 2.07 9.75 -17.08
N PRO A 182 1.15 9.83 -16.10
CA PRO A 182 0.35 8.68 -15.66
C PRO A 182 -0.29 7.95 -16.86
N CYS A 183 -0.18 6.62 -16.86
CA CYS A 183 -0.73 5.77 -17.91
C CYS A 183 -2.16 5.33 -17.59
#